data_AF-A0A924Y8A2-F1
#
_entry.id   AF-A0A924Y8A2-F1
#
_cell.length_a   1.000
_cell.length_b   1.000
_cell.length_c   1.000
_cell.angle_alpha   90.00
_cell.angle_beta   90.00
_cell.angle_gamma   90.00
#
_symmetry.space_group_name_H-M   'P 1'
#
loop_
_entity.id
_entity.type
_entity.pdbx_description
1 polymer ?
#
loop_
_entity_poly.entity_id
_entity_poly.type
_entity_poly.pdbx_seq_one_letter_code
_entity_poly.pdbx_strand_id
1 'polypeptide(L)'
;DKGSLGPTLDVWQRTTTSGRKTRLAYLVELLGLTPPLPQNLRYQLLHRTASAVIEAKRFRSEVAVLVLQSFSPDNNGFDDFEQFVRLMGMADPVTNDAVIPLGVRDGVTLYAVWARSAAK
;
A
#
# COMPACT_ATOMS: atom_id res chain seq x y z
N ASP A 1 -5.83 -14.49 13.86
CA ASP A 1 -5.04 -13.87 12.79
C ASP A 1 -5.24 -12.34 12.82
N LYS A 2 -4.53 -11.62 13.70
CA LYS A 2 -4.77 -10.18 14.01
C LYS A 2 -3.69 -9.24 13.42
N GLY A 3 -2.98 -9.68 12.38
CA GLY A 3 -1.90 -8.89 11.75
C GLY A 3 -1.73 -9.09 10.24
N SER A 4 -2.70 -9.71 9.56
CA SER A 4 -2.51 -10.09 8.16
C SER A 4 -2.75 -8.90 7.23
N LEU A 5 -1.75 -8.55 6.41
CA LEU A 5 -1.86 -7.69 5.23
C LEU A 5 -2.82 -8.28 4.16
N GLY A 6 -3.60 -9.31 4.52
CA GLY A 6 -4.58 -9.96 3.68
C GLY A 6 -3.93 -10.92 2.67
N PRO A 7 -4.76 -11.46 1.76
CA PRO A 7 -4.26 -12.34 0.71
C PRO A 7 -3.34 -11.58 -0.25
N THR A 8 -2.45 -12.34 -0.90
CA THR A 8 -1.71 -11.86 -2.06
C THR A 8 -2.66 -11.63 -3.23
N LEU A 9 -2.20 -10.91 -4.25
CA LEU A 9 -2.96 -10.65 -5.47
C LEU A 9 -3.34 -11.95 -6.18
N ASP A 10 -2.46 -12.95 -6.23
CA ASP A 10 -2.79 -14.26 -6.82
C ASP A 10 -3.97 -14.93 -6.09
N VAL A 11 -3.90 -15.04 -4.76
CA VAL A 11 -5.01 -15.62 -3.96
C VAL A 11 -6.29 -14.80 -4.11
N TRP A 12 -6.18 -13.48 -4.10
CA TRP A 12 -7.32 -12.58 -4.29
C TRP A 12 -7.94 -12.74 -5.69
N GLN A 13 -7.10 -12.93 -6.72
CA GLN A 13 -7.51 -13.06 -8.11
C GLN A 13 -8.17 -14.41 -8.44
N ARG A 14 -7.91 -15.47 -7.68
CA ARG A 14 -8.56 -16.78 -7.87
C ARG A 14 -10.05 -16.80 -7.53
N THR A 15 -10.54 -15.81 -6.77
CA THR A 15 -11.93 -15.72 -6.32
C THR A 15 -12.70 -14.59 -7.03
N THR A 16 -12.25 -14.20 -8.23
CA THR A 16 -12.61 -12.92 -8.86
C THR A 16 -13.89 -12.95 -9.67
N THR A 17 -14.80 -12.03 -9.36
CA THR A 17 -15.95 -11.66 -10.19
C THR A 17 -15.61 -10.49 -11.12
N SER A 18 -16.43 -10.19 -12.13
CA SER A 18 -16.23 -9.03 -13.02
C SER A 18 -15.99 -7.73 -12.26
N GLY A 19 -16.80 -7.44 -11.23
CA GLY A 19 -16.66 -6.24 -10.41
C GLY A 19 -15.34 -6.15 -9.63
N ARG A 20 -14.70 -7.27 -9.29
CA ARG A 20 -13.37 -7.27 -8.67
C ARG A 20 -12.26 -6.90 -9.66
N LYS A 21 -12.36 -7.33 -10.92
CA LYS A 21 -11.42 -6.90 -11.97
C LYS A 21 -11.50 -5.39 -12.19
N THR A 22 -12.72 -4.85 -12.30
CA THR A 22 -12.95 -3.41 -12.42
C THR A 22 -12.38 -2.64 -11.23
N ARG A 23 -12.60 -3.15 -10.00
CA ARG A 23 -12.04 -2.53 -8.80
C ARG A 23 -10.51 -2.52 -8.83
N LEU A 24 -9.87 -3.64 -9.15
CA LEU A 24 -8.42 -3.71 -9.20
C LEU A 24 -7.87 -2.73 -10.26
N ALA A 25 -8.45 -2.70 -11.47
CA ALA A 25 -8.06 -1.77 -12.52
C ALA A 25 -8.13 -0.31 -12.06
N TYR A 26 -9.23 0.07 -11.39
CA TYR A 26 -9.38 1.41 -10.80
C TYR A 26 -8.30 1.73 -9.76
N LEU A 27 -7.97 0.78 -8.87
CA LEU A 27 -6.91 0.98 -7.87
C LEU A 27 -5.53 1.18 -8.53
N VAL A 28 -5.24 0.40 -9.58
CA VAL A 28 -3.98 0.51 -10.34
C VAL A 28 -3.87 1.87 -11.01
N GLU A 29 -4.92 2.32 -11.69
CA GLU A 29 -4.97 3.61 -12.35
C GLU A 29 -4.82 4.76 -11.35
N LEU A 30 -5.59 4.74 -10.26
CA LEU A 30 -5.54 5.75 -9.20
C LEU A 30 -4.14 5.91 -8.60
N LEU A 31 -3.43 4.79 -8.41
CA LEU A 31 -2.08 4.77 -7.86
C LEU A 31 -0.99 4.97 -8.94
N GLY A 32 -1.36 5.19 -10.19
CA GLY A 32 -0.41 5.39 -11.30
C GLY A 32 0.56 4.22 -11.45
N LEU A 33 0.08 2.99 -11.25
CA LEU A 33 0.88 1.78 -11.37
C LEU A 33 0.74 1.17 -12.78
N THR A 34 1.79 0.49 -13.23
CA THR A 34 1.79 -0.19 -14.54
C THR A 34 1.64 -1.71 -14.35
N PRO A 35 0.59 -2.34 -14.93
CA PRO A 35 0.49 -3.80 -14.99
C PRO A 35 1.59 -4.45 -15.85
N PRO A 36 1.91 -5.75 -15.63
CA PRO A 36 1.35 -6.62 -14.62
C PRO A 36 1.93 -6.36 -13.23
N LEU A 37 1.09 -6.45 -12.20
CA LEU A 37 1.55 -6.33 -10.81
C LEU A 37 2.12 -7.66 -10.30
N PRO A 38 3.09 -7.64 -9.36
CA PRO A 38 3.61 -8.86 -8.73
C PRO A 38 2.50 -9.69 -8.08
N GLN A 39 2.48 -11.00 -8.35
CA GLN A 39 1.45 -11.91 -7.85
C GLN A 39 1.46 -12.06 -6.32
N ASN A 40 2.64 -11.93 -5.70
CA ASN A 40 2.84 -11.99 -4.26
C ASN A 40 2.47 -10.68 -3.54
N LEU A 41 2.14 -9.61 -4.27
CA LEU A 41 1.76 -8.33 -3.67
C LEU A 41 0.51 -8.46 -2.79
N ARG A 42 0.52 -7.85 -1.62
CA ARG A 42 -0.64 -7.84 -0.71
C ARG A 42 -1.73 -6.89 -1.22
N TYR A 43 -2.93 -7.41 -1.50
CA TYR A 43 -4.05 -6.61 -2.00
C TYR A 43 -4.43 -5.45 -1.06
N GLN A 44 -4.34 -5.66 0.27
CA GLN A 44 -4.72 -4.61 1.23
C GLN A 44 -3.80 -3.39 1.18
N LEU A 45 -2.54 -3.54 0.74
CA LEU A 45 -1.63 -2.41 0.58
C LEU A 45 -2.11 -1.49 -0.54
N LEU A 46 -2.50 -2.03 -1.69
CA LEU A 46 -3.13 -1.27 -2.78
C LEU A 46 -4.40 -0.57 -2.29
N HIS A 47 -5.30 -1.34 -1.68
CA HIS A 47 -6.61 -0.84 -1.28
C HIS A 47 -6.51 0.29 -0.25
N ARG A 48 -5.72 0.11 0.81
CA ARG A 48 -5.57 1.12 1.88
C ARG A 48 -4.88 2.38 1.38
N THR A 49 -3.89 2.23 0.51
CA THR A 49 -3.20 3.38 -0.10
C THR A 49 -4.13 4.19 -0.99
N ALA A 50 -4.91 3.51 -1.83
CA ALA A 50 -5.95 4.14 -2.64
C ALA A 50 -7.00 4.85 -1.79
N SER A 51 -7.46 4.22 -0.71
CA SER A 51 -8.37 4.85 0.25
C SER A 51 -7.79 6.14 0.84
N ALA A 52 -6.50 6.18 1.17
CA ALA A 52 -5.85 7.38 1.69
C ALA A 52 -5.83 8.53 0.66
N VAL A 53 -5.54 8.21 -0.61
CA VAL A 53 -5.58 9.19 -1.72
C VAL A 53 -7.01 9.71 -1.94
N ILE A 54 -8.00 8.81 -1.97
CA ILE A 54 -9.42 9.17 -2.11
C ILE A 54 -9.87 10.09 -0.96
N GLU A 55 -9.49 9.77 0.28
CA GLU A 55 -9.89 10.55 1.45
C GLU A 55 -9.22 11.93 1.46
N ALA A 56 -7.95 12.03 1.04
CA ALA A 56 -7.28 13.31 0.86
C ALA A 56 -8.01 14.19 -0.15
N LYS A 57 -8.39 13.65 -1.32
CA LYS A 57 -9.20 14.38 -2.31
C LYS A 57 -10.55 14.81 -1.75
N ARG A 58 -11.22 13.93 -1.00
CA ARG A 58 -12.52 14.20 -0.36
C ARG A 58 -12.45 15.39 0.60
N PHE A 59 -11.36 15.52 1.34
CA PHE A 59 -11.11 16.63 2.27
C PHE A 59 -10.36 17.81 1.66
N ARG A 60 -10.09 17.80 0.34
CA ARG A 60 -9.28 18.82 -0.34
C ARG A 60 -7.88 18.98 0.28
N SER A 61 -7.32 17.89 0.79
CA SER A 61 -5.94 17.81 1.23
C SER A 61 -5.03 17.51 0.05
N GLU A 62 -3.92 18.22 -0.05
CA GLU A 62 -2.88 17.97 -1.04
C GLU A 62 -1.96 16.80 -0.65
N VAL A 63 -2.08 16.31 0.59
CA VAL A 63 -1.20 15.29 1.17
C VAL A 63 -2.00 14.11 1.74
N ALA A 64 -1.50 12.91 1.51
CA ALA A 64 -1.93 11.67 2.15
C ALA A 64 -0.72 10.91 2.73
N VAL A 65 -0.92 10.21 3.85
CA VAL A 65 0.10 9.36 4.45
C VAL A 65 -0.48 7.98 4.74
N LEU A 66 0.13 6.93 4.18
CA LEU A 66 -0.12 5.55 4.58
C LEU A 66 0.76 5.23 5.80
N VAL A 67 0.15 5.07 6.97
CA VAL A 67 0.84 4.58 8.17
C VAL A 67 0.49 3.11 8.39
N LEU A 68 1.48 2.23 8.32
CA LEU A 68 1.34 0.82 8.68
C LEU A 68 2.08 0.56 9.97
N GLN A 69 1.33 0.25 11.02
CA GLN A 69 1.90 -0.07 12.32
C GLN A 69 2.05 -1.59 12.48
N SER A 70 3.27 -2.02 12.79
CA SER A 70 3.53 -3.37 13.28
C SER A 70 3.38 -3.43 14.80
N PHE A 71 2.56 -4.37 15.24
CA PHE A 71 2.41 -4.75 16.65
C PHE A 71 3.26 -5.98 17.00
N SER A 72 3.99 -6.54 16.02
CA SER A 72 4.90 -7.66 16.22
C SER A 72 6.30 -7.13 16.59
N PRO A 73 6.98 -7.76 17.56
CA PRO A 73 8.39 -7.44 17.85
C PRO A 73 9.32 -7.80 16.68
N ASP A 74 8.91 -8.73 15.81
CA ASP A 74 9.75 -9.29 14.73
C ASP A 74 9.55 -8.58 13.38
N ASN A 75 8.93 -7.40 13.35
CA ASN A 75 8.62 -6.65 12.11
C ASN A 75 7.85 -7.46 11.05
N ASN A 76 6.98 -8.39 11.49
CA ASN A 76 6.19 -9.19 10.55
C ASN A 76 5.41 -8.29 9.57
N GLY A 77 5.55 -8.56 8.27
CA GLY A 77 4.95 -7.80 7.18
C GLY A 77 5.81 -6.65 6.63
N PHE A 78 7.02 -6.41 7.17
CA PHE A 78 7.90 -5.36 6.64
C PHE A 78 8.35 -5.66 5.21
N ASP A 79 8.70 -6.90 4.88
CA ASP A 79 9.11 -7.27 3.52
C ASP A 79 7.99 -7.03 2.49
N ASP A 80 6.74 -7.31 2.87
CA ASP A 80 5.56 -7.02 2.05
C ASP A 80 5.38 -5.50 1.85
N PHE A 81 5.61 -4.70 2.91
CA PHE A 81 5.59 -3.24 2.83
C PHE A 81 6.71 -2.69 1.95
N GLU A 82 7.93 -3.18 2.11
CA GLU A 82 9.09 -2.78 1.33
C GLU A 82 8.88 -3.07 -0.16
N GLN A 83 8.43 -4.27 -0.50
CA GLN A 83 8.10 -4.62 -1.89
C GLN A 83 7.03 -3.70 -2.48
N PHE A 84 6.02 -3.32 -1.68
CA PHE A 84 5.00 -2.38 -2.11
C PHE A 84 5.56 -0.96 -2.33
N VAL A 85 6.40 -0.46 -1.44
CA VAL A 85 7.05 0.85 -1.59
C VAL A 85 7.92 0.89 -2.86
N ARG A 86 8.67 -0.18 -3.13
CA ARG A 86 9.47 -0.31 -4.36
C ARG A 86 8.60 -0.30 -5.61
N LEU A 87 7.48 -1.02 -5.58
CA LEU A 87 6.49 -1.03 -6.68
C LEU A 87 5.94 0.37 -6.97
N MET A 88 5.81 1.23 -5.95
CA MET A 88 5.39 2.62 -6.09
C MET A 88 6.48 3.53 -6.70
N GLY A 89 7.62 2.98 -7.14
CA GLY A 89 8.64 3.71 -7.89
C GLY A 89 9.74 4.34 -7.04
N MET A 90 9.93 3.88 -5.80
CA MET A 90 10.93 4.41 -4.88
C MET A 90 12.26 3.65 -4.95
N ALA A 91 13.35 4.42 -4.90
CA ALA A 91 14.72 3.91 -4.89
C ALA A 91 15.18 3.56 -3.46
N ASP A 92 16.18 2.68 -3.40
CA ASP A 92 16.79 2.16 -2.18
C ASP A 92 17.53 3.19 -1.32
N PRO A 93 17.62 2.98 0.01
CA PRO A 93 16.99 1.91 0.81
C PRO A 93 15.62 2.30 1.42
N VAL A 94 14.71 1.33 1.51
CA VAL A 94 13.47 1.45 2.31
C VAL A 94 13.80 1.12 3.77
N THR A 95 13.64 2.09 4.67
CA THR A 95 13.91 1.89 6.10
C THR A 95 12.64 1.94 6.93
N ASN A 96 12.63 1.23 8.05
CA ASN A 96 11.49 1.13 8.98
C ASN A 96 11.27 2.36 9.88
N ASP A 97 12.17 3.36 9.84
CA ASP A 97 12.11 4.56 10.69
C ASP A 97 12.14 5.87 9.85
N ALA A 98 11.61 5.84 8.62
CA ALA A 98 11.57 7.00 7.73
C ALA A 98 10.17 7.31 7.18
N VAL A 99 9.94 8.59 6.87
CA VAL A 99 8.83 9.04 6.02
C VAL A 99 9.26 8.90 4.57
N ILE A 100 8.64 7.98 3.85
CA ILE A 100 9.02 7.63 2.49
C ILE A 100 8.06 8.34 1.52
N PRO A 101 8.54 9.27 0.68
CA PRO A 101 7.70 9.84 -0.37
C PRO A 101 7.33 8.74 -1.35
N LEU A 102 6.09 8.69 -1.83
CA LEU A 102 5.61 7.77 -2.88
C LEU A 102 5.22 8.52 -4.16
N GLY A 103 5.63 9.79 -4.27
CA GLY A 103 5.30 10.68 -5.39
C GLY A 103 3.86 11.18 -5.36
N VAL A 104 3.44 11.79 -6.48
CA VAL A 104 2.09 12.32 -6.66
C VAL A 104 1.19 11.27 -7.30
N ARG A 105 0.04 11.00 -6.68
CA ARG A 105 -0.95 10.00 -7.10
C ARG A 105 -2.30 10.66 -7.20
N ASP A 106 -2.86 10.69 -8.41
CA ASP A 106 -4.15 11.34 -8.69
C ASP A 106 -4.25 12.78 -8.12
N GLY A 107 -3.15 13.54 -8.24
CA GLY A 107 -3.02 14.91 -7.75
C GLY A 107 -2.69 15.06 -6.27
N VAL A 108 -2.51 13.97 -5.53
CA VAL A 108 -2.19 13.98 -4.08
C VAL A 108 -0.74 13.57 -3.86
N THR A 109 0.01 14.36 -3.08
CA THR A 109 1.34 13.98 -2.61
C THR A 109 1.21 12.88 -1.56
N LEU A 110 1.74 11.69 -1.87
CA LEU A 110 1.58 10.52 -1.03
C LEU A 110 2.89 10.18 -0.31
N TYR A 111 2.78 9.84 0.96
CA TYR A 111 3.88 9.29 1.76
C TYR A 111 3.49 7.94 2.36
N ALA A 112 4.50 7.16 2.75
CA ALA A 112 4.34 5.93 3.51
C ALA A 112 5.28 5.90 4.71
N VAL A 113 4.80 5.31 5.80
CA VAL A 113 5.53 5.14 7.05
C VAL A 113 5.27 3.73 7.57
N TRP A 114 6.35 3.02 7.89
CA TRP A 114 6.28 1.86 8.76
C TRP A 114 6.45 2.33 10.21
N ALA A 115 5.51 2.00 11.08
CA ALA A 115 5.57 2.36 12.48
C ALA A 115 5.75 1.09 13.32
N ARG A 116 6.67 1.13 14.29
CA ARG A 116 6.85 0.04 15.25
C ARG A 116 6.18 0.39 16.56
N SER A 117 5.55 -0.60 17.17
CA SER A 117 5.07 -0.47 18.54
C SER A 117 6.27 -0.47 19.50
N ALA A 118 6.24 0.38 20.53
CA ALA A 118 7.28 0.38 21.54
C ALA A 118 7.39 -1.00 22.19
N ALA A 119 8.63 -1.46 22.42
CA ALA A 119 8.86 -2.62 23.28
C ALA A 119 8.30 -2.29 24.68
N LYS A 120 7.51 -3.22 25.22
CA LYS A 120 6.90 -3.06 26.54
C LYS A 120 7.91 -3.36 27.65
#